data_AF-A0AA97EXT7-F1
#
_entry.id   AF-A0AA97EXT7-F1
#
_cell.length_a   1.000
_cell.length_b   1.000
_cell.length_c   1.000
_cell.angle_alpha   90.00
_cell.angle_beta   90.00
_cell.angle_gamma   90.00
#
_symmetry.space_group_name_H-M   'P 1'
#
loop_
_entity.id
_entity.type
_entity.pdbx_description
1 polymer ?
#
loop_
_entity_poly.entity_id
_entity_poly.type
_entity_poly.pdbx_seq_one_letter_code
_entity_poly.pdbx_strand_id
1 'polypeptide(L)'
;MSVKPELDWIAEARKHVGLREIKGIQHNKTIIKWLEDLKAWWRDDETAWCGVFTAHCLQSAGVKYPKHWYRALDYLNSGTRLTKPAYGCIAVKTRAGGGHVCFVVGRDKKTGKLVCLGGNQSDSVCYALYNESDFTFMWYGKTSKPADHRYDLPTITGVTATKVTEA
;
A
#
# COMPACT_ATOMS: atom_id res chain seq x y z
N MET A 1 -3.23 -4.28 24.57
CA MET A 1 -2.82 -3.87 23.21
C MET A 1 -1.47 -4.49 22.95
N SER A 2 -1.29 -5.28 21.89
CA SER A 2 0.02 -5.85 21.57
C SER A 2 0.93 -4.73 21.05
N VAL A 3 1.86 -4.26 21.89
CA VAL A 3 2.85 -3.21 21.59
C VAL A 3 3.97 -3.80 20.70
N LYS A 4 3.62 -4.24 19.48
CA LYS A 4 4.61 -4.69 18.50
C LYS A 4 5.20 -3.46 17.80
N PRO A 5 6.52 -3.40 17.53
CA PRO A 5 7.14 -2.25 16.89
C PRO A 5 6.57 -2.03 15.49
N GLU A 6 6.05 -0.81 15.28
CA GLU A 6 5.56 -0.35 13.98
C GLU A 6 6.71 -0.32 12.96
N LEU A 7 6.38 -0.62 11.70
CA LEU A 7 7.34 -0.56 10.61
C LEU A 7 7.39 0.86 10.08
N ASP A 8 8.59 1.40 9.87
CA ASP A 8 8.80 2.79 9.43
C ASP A 8 7.94 3.17 8.21
N TRP A 9 7.81 2.28 7.23
CA TRP A 9 6.99 2.55 6.03
C TRP A 9 5.48 2.50 6.30
N ILE A 10 5.04 1.78 7.32
CA ILE A 10 3.64 1.80 7.76
C ILE A 10 3.35 3.05 8.59
N ALA A 11 4.29 3.46 9.46
CA ALA A 11 4.20 4.74 10.14
C ALA A 11 4.12 5.91 9.13
N GLU A 12 4.93 5.87 8.05
CA GLU A 12 4.85 6.84 6.96
C GLU A 12 3.50 6.80 6.25
N ALA A 13 3.01 5.63 5.86
CA ALA A 13 1.72 5.47 5.19
C ALA A 13 0.56 6.07 6.00
N ARG A 14 0.57 5.91 7.34
CA ARG A 14 -0.49 6.41 8.22
C ARG A 14 -0.58 7.94 8.27
N LYS A 15 0.53 8.66 8.06
CA LYS A 15 0.55 10.13 8.03
C LYS A 15 -0.32 10.71 6.92
N HIS A 16 -0.53 9.92 5.86
CA HIS A 16 -1.23 10.36 4.65
C HIS A 16 -2.69 9.92 4.60
N VAL A 17 -3.20 9.21 5.60
CA VAL A 17 -4.61 8.76 5.63
C VAL A 17 -5.55 9.96 5.48
N GLY A 18 -6.46 9.88 4.51
CA GLY A 18 -7.40 10.94 4.18
C GLY A 18 -6.94 11.90 3.08
N LEU A 19 -5.67 11.81 2.65
CA LEU A 19 -5.18 12.50 1.46
C LEU A 19 -5.94 12.03 0.22
N ARG A 20 -6.33 12.96 -0.64
CA ARG A 20 -7.10 12.71 -1.87
C ARG A 20 -6.47 13.38 -3.07
N GLU A 21 -6.60 12.79 -4.25
CA GLU A 21 -6.31 13.52 -5.50
C GLU A 21 -7.30 14.68 -5.68
N ILE A 22 -6.92 15.64 -6.51
CA ILE A 22 -7.77 16.76 -6.92
C ILE A 22 -8.12 16.55 -8.39
N LYS A 23 -9.41 16.45 -8.71
CA LYS A 23 -9.83 16.23 -10.10
C LYS A 23 -9.71 17.51 -10.91
N GLY A 24 -9.09 17.43 -12.09
CA GLY A 24 -9.14 18.49 -13.10
C GLY A 24 -7.81 19.22 -13.23
N ILE A 25 -7.85 20.55 -13.39
CA ILE A 25 -6.63 21.33 -13.71
C ILE A 25 -5.69 21.55 -12.53
N GLN A 26 -6.12 21.18 -11.31
CA GLN A 26 -5.34 21.33 -10.09
C GLN A 26 -4.99 19.93 -9.58
N HIS A 27 -3.78 19.78 -9.05
CA HIS A 27 -3.30 18.51 -8.53
C HIS A 27 -2.94 18.62 -7.05
N ASN A 28 -3.05 17.51 -6.32
CA ASN A 28 -2.61 17.45 -4.93
C ASN A 28 -1.10 17.64 -4.84
N LYS A 29 -0.66 18.75 -4.22
CA LYS A 29 0.76 19.12 -4.08
C LYS A 29 1.62 18.03 -3.41
N THR A 30 1.04 17.23 -2.52
CA THR A 30 1.75 16.13 -1.87
C THR A 30 2.00 14.97 -2.83
N ILE A 31 1.02 14.61 -3.66
CA ILE A 31 1.19 13.57 -4.70
C ILE A 31 2.23 14.04 -5.72
N ILE A 32 2.14 15.30 -6.16
CA ILE A 32 3.13 15.91 -7.05
C ILE A 32 4.53 15.87 -6.44
N LYS A 33 4.66 16.17 -5.14
CA LYS A 33 5.94 16.09 -4.46
C LYS A 33 6.51 14.66 -4.44
N TRP A 34 5.69 13.64 -4.23
CA TRP A 34 6.14 12.25 -4.31
C TRP A 34 6.65 11.89 -5.71
N LEU A 35 5.95 12.34 -6.75
CA LEU A 35 6.38 12.15 -8.14
C LEU A 35 7.74 12.80 -8.39
N GLU A 36 7.96 14.01 -7.90
CA GLU A 36 9.25 14.72 -8.00
C GLU A 36 10.37 13.98 -7.25
N ASP A 37 10.12 13.59 -6.00
CA ASP A 37 11.10 12.90 -5.15
C ASP A 37 11.46 11.51 -5.73
N LEU A 38 10.53 10.86 -6.42
CA LEU A 38 10.72 9.59 -7.15
C LEU A 38 11.22 9.79 -8.60
N LYS A 39 11.42 11.04 -9.04
CA LYS A 39 11.87 11.42 -10.39
C LYS A 39 10.98 10.88 -11.51
N ALA A 40 9.67 10.96 -11.32
CA ALA A 40 8.67 10.65 -12.33
C ALA A 40 8.80 11.56 -13.56
N TRP A 41 8.39 11.07 -14.74
CA TRP A 41 8.35 11.87 -15.97
C TRP A 41 6.99 12.58 -16.19
N TRP A 42 6.05 12.43 -15.26
CA TRP A 42 4.74 13.08 -15.28
C TRP A 42 4.47 13.79 -13.95
N ARG A 43 3.45 14.65 -13.94
CA ARG A 43 3.21 15.60 -12.84
C ARG A 43 1.71 15.90 -12.68
N ASP A 44 0.90 14.85 -12.73
CA ASP A 44 -0.55 14.84 -12.50
C ASP A 44 -0.91 13.78 -11.44
N ASP A 45 -2.07 13.92 -10.82
CA ASP A 45 -2.59 12.98 -9.82
C ASP A 45 -3.77 12.14 -10.31
N GLU A 46 -4.19 12.29 -11.57
CA GLU A 46 -5.16 11.40 -12.22
C GLU A 46 -4.52 10.10 -12.71
N THR A 47 -3.21 10.09 -12.99
CA THR A 47 -2.49 8.85 -13.31
C THR A 47 -2.40 7.98 -12.06
N ALA A 48 -2.77 6.70 -12.21
CA ALA A 48 -2.81 5.73 -11.11
C ALA A 48 -1.57 5.78 -10.20
N TRP A 49 -1.77 6.18 -8.94
CA TRP A 49 -0.68 6.50 -8.01
C TRP A 49 -0.57 5.54 -6.82
N CYS A 50 -1.22 4.37 -6.86
CA CYS A 50 -1.06 3.34 -5.83
C CYS A 50 0.40 2.85 -5.71
N GLY A 51 1.09 2.67 -6.85
CA GLY A 51 2.51 2.34 -6.90
C GLY A 51 3.40 3.48 -6.40
N VAL A 52 3.07 4.72 -6.77
CA VAL A 52 3.75 5.95 -6.32
C VAL A 52 3.73 6.04 -4.79
N PHE A 53 2.54 5.91 -4.19
CA PHE A 53 2.36 5.96 -2.74
C PHE A 53 3.15 4.86 -2.02
N THR A 54 3.09 3.63 -2.53
CA THR A 54 3.83 2.49 -1.97
C THR A 54 5.34 2.75 -2.02
N ALA A 55 5.84 3.27 -3.15
CA ALA A 55 7.24 3.60 -3.34
C ALA A 55 7.70 4.72 -2.40
N HIS A 56 6.91 5.79 -2.26
CA HIS A 56 7.16 6.89 -1.31
C HIS A 56 7.34 6.38 0.12
N CYS A 57 6.43 5.51 0.58
CA CYS A 57 6.48 4.95 1.93
C CYS A 57 7.74 4.10 2.15
N LEU A 58 8.13 3.27 1.15
CA LEU A 58 9.34 2.47 1.21
C LEU A 58 10.61 3.34 1.17
N GLN A 59 10.66 4.33 0.26
CA GLN A 59 11.77 5.26 0.13
C GLN A 59 12.02 6.03 1.43
N SER A 60 10.95 6.57 2.03
CA SER A 60 11.01 7.30 3.30
C SER A 60 11.52 6.45 4.46
N ALA A 61 11.32 5.13 4.40
CA ALA A 61 11.81 4.17 5.38
C ALA A 61 13.22 3.63 5.10
N GLY A 62 13.87 4.06 4.01
CA GLY A 62 15.14 3.51 3.53
C GLY A 62 15.03 2.06 3.07
N VAL A 63 13.86 1.65 2.59
CA VAL A 63 13.57 0.31 2.08
C VAL A 63 13.62 0.33 0.56
N LYS A 64 14.19 -0.72 -0.04
CA LYS A 64 14.25 -0.86 -1.50
C LYS A 64 12.84 -1.00 -2.08
N TYR A 65 12.67 -0.60 -3.32
CA TYR A 65 11.42 -0.68 -4.08
C TYR A 65 11.75 -1.06 -5.54
N PRO A 66 10.78 -1.57 -6.33
CA PRO A 66 11.08 -2.11 -7.66
C PRO A 66 11.47 -1.01 -8.66
N LYS A 67 12.06 -1.41 -9.78
CA LYS A 67 12.56 -0.46 -10.81
C LYS A 67 11.43 0.37 -11.41
N HIS A 68 10.32 -0.28 -11.79
CA HIS A 68 9.13 0.40 -12.31
C HIS A 68 8.11 0.56 -11.18
N TRP A 69 8.54 1.21 -10.10
CA TRP A 69 7.80 1.46 -8.85
C TRP A 69 6.40 2.04 -9.01
N TYR A 70 6.12 2.68 -10.15
CA TYR A 70 4.81 3.25 -10.49
C TYR A 70 3.80 2.17 -10.95
N ARG A 71 4.26 1.00 -11.41
CA ARG A 71 3.40 -0.11 -11.83
C ARG A 71 3.15 -1.04 -10.65
N ALA A 72 1.88 -1.17 -10.24
CA ALA A 72 1.48 -2.08 -9.16
C ALA A 72 1.99 -3.52 -9.35
N LEU A 73 1.95 -4.06 -10.57
CA LEU A 73 2.40 -5.43 -10.86
C LEU A 73 3.92 -5.60 -10.81
N ASP A 74 4.71 -4.53 -10.97
CA ASP A 74 6.18 -4.62 -10.89
C ASP A 74 6.65 -4.94 -9.46
N TYR A 75 5.80 -4.74 -8.45
CA TYR A 75 6.08 -5.18 -7.09
C TYR A 75 6.19 -6.70 -6.93
N LEU A 76 5.71 -7.49 -7.89
CA LEU A 76 5.90 -8.94 -7.92
C LEU A 76 7.32 -9.35 -8.35
N ASN A 77 8.05 -8.45 -9.02
CA ASN A 77 9.35 -8.75 -9.62
C ASN A 77 10.53 -8.58 -8.65
N SER A 78 10.29 -8.07 -7.44
CA SER A 78 11.34 -7.93 -6.42
C SER A 78 10.82 -8.14 -5.00
N GLY A 79 11.73 -8.21 -4.03
CA GLY A 79 11.43 -8.62 -2.66
C GLY A 79 11.23 -10.12 -2.52
N THR A 80 10.74 -10.54 -1.36
CA THR A 80 10.53 -11.96 -1.01
C THR A 80 9.04 -12.30 -1.07
N ARG A 81 8.67 -13.27 -1.92
CA ARG A 81 7.29 -13.77 -1.98
C ARG A 81 6.92 -14.50 -0.69
N LEU A 82 5.74 -14.22 -0.15
CA LEU A 82 5.21 -14.85 1.05
C LEU A 82 4.05 -15.80 0.70
N THR A 83 3.91 -16.88 1.47
CA THR A 83 2.81 -17.84 1.36
C THR A 83 1.55 -17.42 2.12
N LYS A 84 1.69 -16.50 3.08
CA LYS A 84 0.60 -15.95 3.90
C LYS A 84 0.88 -14.48 4.21
N PRO A 85 -0.13 -13.65 4.48
CA PRO A 85 0.05 -12.23 4.73
C PRO A 85 0.80 -11.99 6.04
N ALA A 86 1.62 -10.93 6.06
CA ALA A 86 2.31 -10.46 7.25
C ALA A 86 2.10 -8.94 7.38
N TYR A 87 2.08 -8.45 8.61
CA TYR A 87 1.95 -7.01 8.86
C TYR A 87 3.06 -6.24 8.15
N GLY A 88 2.65 -5.26 7.36
CA GLY A 88 3.49 -4.40 6.54
C GLY A 88 3.99 -5.02 5.24
N CYS A 89 3.62 -6.26 4.92
CA CYS A 89 3.88 -6.79 3.58
C CYS A 89 3.03 -6.04 2.54
N ILE A 90 3.52 -6.05 1.31
CA ILE A 90 2.84 -5.50 0.16
C ILE A 90 1.90 -6.57 -0.40
N ALA A 91 0.65 -6.21 -0.62
CA ALA A 91 -0.35 -7.03 -1.28
C ALA A 91 -0.53 -6.52 -2.72
N VAL A 92 -0.31 -7.38 -3.71
CA VAL A 92 -0.44 -7.07 -5.13
C VAL A 92 -1.53 -7.92 -5.77
N LYS A 93 -2.46 -7.28 -6.50
CA LYS A 93 -3.51 -7.97 -7.26
C LYS A 93 -3.62 -7.43 -8.69
N THR A 94 -4.23 -8.22 -9.56
CA THR A 94 -4.65 -7.81 -10.91
C THR A 94 -6.10 -7.38 -10.92
N ARG A 95 -6.47 -6.45 -11.81
CA ARG A 95 -7.84 -6.02 -12.08
C ARG A 95 -7.98 -5.64 -13.56
N ALA A 96 -9.21 -5.42 -14.01
CA ALA A 96 -9.42 -4.78 -15.31
C ALA A 96 -8.72 -3.40 -15.33
N GLY A 97 -7.89 -3.14 -16.34
CA GLY A 97 -7.11 -1.90 -16.44
C GLY A 97 -5.74 -1.91 -15.77
N GLY A 98 -5.32 -3.00 -15.11
CA GLY A 98 -3.94 -3.15 -14.61
C GLY A 98 -3.83 -3.89 -13.29
N GLY A 99 -3.05 -3.35 -12.36
CA GLY A 99 -2.87 -3.91 -11.02
C GLY A 99 -3.28 -2.93 -9.93
N HIS A 100 -3.30 -3.43 -8.70
CA HIS A 100 -3.38 -2.61 -7.50
C HIS A 100 -2.38 -3.11 -6.45
N VAL A 101 -1.84 -2.18 -5.67
CA VAL A 101 -0.85 -2.45 -4.63
C VAL A 101 -1.16 -1.64 -3.38
N CYS A 102 -1.08 -2.31 -2.21
CA CYS A 102 -1.34 -1.72 -0.91
C CYS A 102 -0.58 -2.47 0.20
N PHE A 103 -0.57 -1.95 1.43
CA PHE A 103 0.06 -2.60 2.58
C PHE A 103 -0.95 -3.37 3.42
N VAL A 104 -0.64 -4.60 3.81
CA VAL A 104 -1.44 -5.34 4.81
C VAL A 104 -1.16 -4.78 6.19
N VAL A 105 -2.18 -4.27 6.89
CA VAL A 105 -2.03 -3.69 8.24
C VAL A 105 -2.81 -4.42 9.32
N GLY A 106 -3.66 -5.39 8.96
CA GLY A 106 -4.39 -6.19 9.93
C GLY A 106 -5.47 -7.07 9.31
N ARG A 107 -6.35 -7.59 10.17
CA ARG A 107 -7.61 -8.24 9.79
C ARG A 107 -8.78 -7.54 10.45
N ASP A 108 -9.89 -7.43 9.73
CA ASP A 108 -11.11 -6.87 10.28
C ASP A 108 -11.77 -7.87 11.24
N LYS A 109 -12.15 -7.38 12.43
CA LYS A 109 -12.75 -8.22 13.48
C LYS A 109 -14.07 -8.86 13.06
N LYS A 110 -14.89 -8.15 12.27
CA LYS A 110 -16.25 -8.58 11.95
C LYS A 110 -16.28 -9.58 10.81
N THR A 111 -15.45 -9.35 9.80
CA THR A 111 -15.51 -10.09 8.53
C THR A 111 -14.33 -11.05 8.33
N GLY A 112 -13.25 -10.90 9.09
CA GLY A 112 -12.01 -11.68 8.90
C GLY A 112 -11.20 -11.28 7.66
N LYS A 113 -11.71 -10.33 6.85
CA LYS A 113 -11.04 -9.80 5.67
C LYS A 113 -9.73 -9.11 6.03
N LEU A 114 -8.81 -9.04 5.08
CA LEU A 114 -7.61 -8.24 5.23
C LEU A 114 -8.00 -6.76 5.33
N VAL A 115 -7.35 -6.05 6.25
CA VAL A 115 -7.36 -4.60 6.28
C VAL A 115 -6.07 -4.14 5.61
N CYS A 116 -6.22 -3.47 4.47
CA CYS A 116 -5.11 -2.91 3.73
C CYS A 116 -5.12 -1.38 3.81
N LEU A 117 -3.94 -0.79 3.94
CA LEU A 117 -3.70 0.65 3.82
C LEU A 117 -3.01 0.91 2.49
N GLY A 118 -3.66 1.66 1.61
CA GLY A 118 -3.16 1.92 0.26
C GLY A 118 -3.55 3.31 -0.24
N GLY A 119 -2.80 3.76 -1.25
CA GLY A 119 -3.07 4.97 -2.00
C GLY A 119 -3.91 4.66 -3.25
N ASN A 120 -4.52 5.70 -3.79
CA ASN A 120 -5.45 5.63 -4.92
C ASN A 120 -6.62 4.63 -4.73
N GLN A 121 -7.00 4.41 -3.47
CA GLN A 121 -8.20 3.65 -3.09
C GLN A 121 -9.34 4.65 -2.91
N SER A 122 -10.28 4.66 -3.85
CA SER A 122 -11.29 5.70 -4.01
C SER A 122 -10.64 7.09 -4.06
N ASP A 123 -9.66 7.23 -4.95
CA ASP A 123 -8.96 8.47 -5.24
C ASP A 123 -8.29 9.05 -3.98
N SER A 124 -7.93 8.18 -3.02
CA SER A 124 -7.48 8.54 -1.68
C SER A 124 -6.51 7.55 -1.05
N VAL A 125 -5.81 8.00 0.00
CA VAL A 125 -5.11 7.12 0.94
C VAL A 125 -6.09 6.72 2.04
N CYS A 126 -6.45 5.44 2.10
CA CYS A 126 -7.42 4.96 3.09
C CYS A 126 -7.19 3.49 3.49
N TYR A 127 -7.93 3.07 4.52
CA TYR A 127 -8.05 1.65 4.86
C TYR A 127 -9.20 1.03 4.08
N ALA A 128 -8.97 -0.13 3.47
CA ALA A 128 -9.99 -0.89 2.77
C ALA A 128 -9.93 -2.38 3.10
N LEU A 129 -11.08 -3.03 3.00
CA LEU A 129 -11.25 -4.46 3.23
C LEU A 129 -11.14 -5.24 1.94
N TYR A 130 -10.36 -6.32 1.97
CA TYR A 130 -10.17 -7.19 0.82
C TYR A 130 -10.18 -8.67 1.20
N ASN A 131 -10.49 -9.54 0.24
CA ASN A 131 -10.29 -10.97 0.45
C ASN A 131 -8.81 -11.29 0.32
N GLU A 132 -8.31 -12.18 1.16
CA GLU A 132 -6.92 -12.61 1.12
C GLU A 132 -6.57 -13.32 -0.19
N SER A 133 -7.53 -14.08 -0.74
CA SER A 133 -7.40 -14.81 -2.01
C SER A 133 -7.17 -13.92 -3.23
N ASP A 134 -7.45 -12.62 -3.12
CA ASP A 134 -7.31 -11.69 -4.24
C ASP A 134 -5.84 -11.30 -4.48
N PHE A 135 -4.95 -11.60 -3.52
CA PHE A 135 -3.62 -11.01 -3.46
C PHE A 135 -2.47 -12.03 -3.50
N THR A 136 -1.37 -11.60 -4.10
CA THR A 136 -0.04 -12.14 -3.83
C THR A 136 0.70 -11.22 -2.85
N PHE A 137 1.41 -11.80 -1.88
CA PHE A 137 2.09 -11.06 -0.82
C PHE A 137 3.60 -11.01 -1.06
N MET A 138 4.17 -9.81 -0.96
CA MET A 138 5.58 -9.54 -1.17
C MET A 138 6.17 -8.80 0.04
N TRP A 139 7.34 -9.25 0.51
CA TRP A 139 8.08 -8.61 1.58
C TRP A 139 9.28 -7.84 1.04
N TYR A 140 9.28 -6.53 1.26
CA TYR A 140 10.34 -5.62 0.83
C TYR A 140 11.25 -5.14 1.96
N GLY A 141 10.89 -5.42 3.22
CA GLY A 141 11.51 -4.83 4.40
C GLY A 141 13.03 -4.96 4.47
N LYS A 142 13.65 -4.31 5.46
CA LYS A 142 15.11 -4.29 5.64
C LYS A 142 15.75 -5.69 5.82
N THR A 143 14.94 -6.70 6.12
CA THR A 143 15.31 -8.11 6.25
C THR A 143 14.78 -8.94 5.08
N SER A 144 15.38 -10.11 4.82
CA SER A 144 14.92 -11.01 3.75
C SER A 144 13.52 -11.63 3.99
N LYS A 145 13.05 -11.67 5.24
CA LYS A 145 11.70 -12.13 5.60
C LYS A 145 11.10 -11.33 6.75
N PRO A 146 9.76 -11.30 6.91
CA PRO A 146 9.13 -10.75 8.10
C PRO A 146 9.57 -11.48 9.37
N ALA A 147 9.60 -10.77 10.49
CA ALA A 147 9.69 -11.44 11.79
C ALA A 147 8.44 -12.28 12.04
N ASP A 148 8.56 -13.42 12.71
CA ASP A 148 7.49 -14.41 12.82
C ASP A 148 6.21 -13.82 13.45
N HIS A 149 6.36 -12.96 14.45
CA HIS A 149 5.25 -12.27 15.11
C HIS A 149 4.44 -11.35 14.17
N ARG A 150 4.93 -11.03 12.98
CA ARG A 150 4.21 -10.19 11.99
C ARG A 150 3.18 -10.98 11.20
N TYR A 151 3.26 -12.32 11.20
CA TYR A 151 2.20 -13.16 10.62
C TYR A 151 0.93 -13.18 11.49
N ASP A 152 1.06 -12.88 12.78
CA ASP A 152 -0.08 -12.67 13.67
C ASP A 152 -0.62 -11.25 13.46
N LEU A 153 -1.45 -11.10 12.42
CA LEU A 153 -2.02 -9.81 12.02
C LEU A 153 -2.86 -9.21 13.16
N PRO A 154 -2.73 -7.90 13.44
CA PRO A 154 -3.56 -7.24 14.44
C PRO A 154 -5.02 -7.21 13.98
N THR A 155 -5.91 -7.36 14.95
CA THR A 155 -7.35 -7.24 14.72
C THR A 155 -7.77 -5.77 14.78
N ILE A 156 -8.42 -5.28 13.72
CA ILE A 156 -8.86 -3.90 13.57
C ILE A 156 -10.39 -3.87 13.51
N THR A 157 -10.99 -2.79 14.03
CA THR A 157 -12.44 -2.54 14.01
C THR A 157 -12.74 -1.21 13.34
N GLY A 158 -13.91 -1.10 12.70
CA GLY A 158 -14.42 0.18 12.20
C GLY A 158 -13.99 0.53 10.77
N VAL A 159 -13.35 -0.39 10.05
CA VAL A 159 -13.06 -0.20 8.62
C VAL A 159 -14.30 -0.56 7.81
N THR A 160 -14.86 0.40 7.09
CA THR A 160 -16.13 0.24 6.35
C THR A 160 -15.96 0.19 4.84
N ALA A 161 -14.83 0.64 4.31
CA ALA A 161 -14.57 0.64 2.87
C ALA A 161 -14.34 -0.79 2.37
N THR A 162 -15.29 -1.30 1.57
CA THR A 162 -15.30 -2.68 1.05
C THR A 162 -15.38 -2.74 -0.48
N LYS A 163 -15.63 -1.60 -1.14
CA LYS A 163 -15.78 -1.42 -2.59
C LYS A 163 -15.03 -0.17 -3.04
N VAL A 164 -13.75 -0.09 -2.68
CA VAL A 164 -12.93 1.03 -3.15
C VAL A 164 -12.74 0.93 -4.66
N THR A 165 -12.92 2.05 -5.34
CA THR A 165 -12.51 2.18 -6.74
C THR A 165 -11.00 2.26 -6.77
N GLU A 166 -10.39 1.61 -7.74
CA GLU A 166 -8.93 1.64 -7.93
C GLU A 166 -8.75 2.13 -9.36
N ALA A 167 -8.14 3.31 -9.54
CA ALA A 167 -7.83 3.84 -10.87
C ALA A 167 -6.66 3.08 -11.47
#